data_AF-A0A831QG08-F1
#
_entry.id   AF-A0A831QG08-F1
#
_cell.length_a   1.000
_cell.length_b   1.000
_cell.length_c   1.000
_cell.angle_alpha   90.00
_cell.angle_beta   90.00
_cell.angle_gamma   90.00
#
_symmetry.space_group_name_H-M   'P 1'
#
loop_
_entity.id
_entity.type
_entity.pdbx_description
1 polymer ?
#
loop_
_entity_poly.entity_id
_entity_poly.type
_entity_poly.pdbx_seq_one_letter_code
_entity_poly.pdbx_strand_id
1 'polypeptide(L)' 'MKIAIGTDDKKTIRKGHFGESAYFAIVEVVNGEIKSKEIRENPRAGGEGPHGESAKSLPSWRIVSFLWHAVWGKIPWQK' A
#
# COMPACT_ATOMS: atom_id res chain seq x y z
N MET A 1 4.88 16.32 -5.10
CA MET A 1 5.42 15.77 -3.84
C MET A 1 4.29 15.11 -3.06
N LYS A 2 4.55 14.01 -2.34
CA LYS A 2 3.56 13.41 -1.43
C LYS A 2 4.13 13.39 -0.02
N ILE A 3 3.33 13.80 0.96
CA ILE A 3 3.71 13.91 2.37
C ILE A 3 2.80 12.97 3.15
N ALA A 4 3.37 12.10 3.99
CA ALA A 4 2.63 11.23 4.89
C ALA A 4 2.70 11.77 6.32
N ILE A 5 1.54 11.90 6.97
CA ILE A 5 1.40 12.44 8.32
C ILE A 5 0.71 11.39 9.19
N GLY A 6 1.36 11.00 10.28
CA GLY A 6 0.81 10.04 11.25
C GLY A 6 -0.23 10.71 12.14
N THR A 7 -1.42 10.12 12.26
CA THR A 7 -2.54 10.68 13.03
C THR A 7 -3.35 9.56 13.66
N ASP A 8 -3.84 9.78 14.89
CA ASP A 8 -4.69 8.81 15.59
C ASP A 8 -6.17 9.21 15.55
N ASP A 9 -6.46 10.50 15.36
CA ASP A 9 -7.80 11.10 15.36
C ASP A 9 -8.18 11.73 14.00
N LYS A 10 -7.34 11.55 12.98
CA LYS A 10 -7.46 12.11 11.62
C LYS A 10 -7.34 13.64 11.53
N LYS A 11 -7.04 14.31 12.65
CA LYS A 11 -7.02 15.78 12.77
C LYS A 11 -5.69 16.31 13.27
N THR A 12 -5.11 15.65 14.27
CA THR A 12 -3.88 16.05 14.94
C THR A 12 -2.72 15.16 14.53
N ILE A 13 -1.52 15.70 14.63
CA ILE A 13 -0.29 14.93 14.42
C ILE A 13 -0.07 14.08 15.67
N ARG A 14 0.16 12.77 15.47
CA ARG A 14 0.52 11.86 16.57
C ARG A 14 1.79 12.36 17.26
N LYS A 15 1.81 12.29 18.60
CA LYS A 15 2.98 12.70 19.40
C LYS A 15 4.06 11.61 19.56
N GLY A 16 3.72 10.35 19.34
CA GLY A 16 4.62 9.20 19.41
C GLY A 16 5.28 8.82 18.08
N HIS A 17 5.70 7.56 17.96
CA HIS A 17 6.32 7.07 16.72
C HIS A 17 5.34 7.06 15.56
N PHE A 18 5.81 7.49 14.38
CA PHE A 18 5.03 7.52 13.16
C PHE A 18 4.49 6.14 12.77
N GLY A 19 5.30 5.08 12.92
CA GLY A 19 4.91 3.71 12.55
C GLY A 19 3.75 3.12 13.34
N GLU A 20 3.45 3.70 14.50
CA GLU A 20 2.38 3.25 15.40
C GLU A 20 1.08 4.03 15.24
N SER A 21 1.03 5.00 14.31
CA SER A 21 -0.19 5.77 14.06
C SER A 21 -1.33 4.85 13.63
N ALA A 22 -2.54 5.10 14.13
CA ALA A 22 -3.72 4.38 13.67
C ALA A 22 -4.06 4.67 12.21
N TYR A 23 -3.74 5.89 11.75
CA TYR A 23 -3.99 6.35 10.39
C TYR A 23 -2.81 7.15 9.82
N PHE A 24 -2.71 7.17 8.51
CA PHE A 24 -1.80 8.00 7.74
C PHE A 24 -2.59 8.95 6.84
N ALA A 25 -2.41 10.24 7.06
CA ALA A 25 -2.89 11.26 6.13
C ALA A 25 -1.84 11.48 5.03
N ILE A 26 -2.19 11.13 3.80
CA ILE A 26 -1.37 11.36 2.62
C ILE A 26 -1.83 12.66 1.96
N VAL A 27 -0.94 13.64 1.87
CA VAL A 27 -1.19 14.94 1.24
C VAL A 27 -0.34 15.04 -0.01
N GLU A 28 -0.98 15.29 -1.14
CA GLU A 28 -0.29 15.57 -2.40
C GLU A 28 -0.14 17.07 -2.60
N VAL A 29 1.11 17.51 -2.74
CA VAL A 29 1.46 18.92 -2.96
C VAL A 29 2.05 19.08 -4.35
N VAL A 30 1.48 20.00 -5.13
CA VAL A 30 1.93 20.37 -6.48
C VAL A 30 2.06 21.89 -6.52
N ASN A 31 3.23 22.40 -6.90
CA ASN A 31 3.51 23.85 -6.95
C ASN A 31 3.19 24.60 -5.64
N GLY A 32 3.37 23.95 -4.49
CA GLY A 32 3.06 24.55 -3.17
C GLY A 32 1.59 24.46 -2.76
N GLU A 33 0.70 24.00 -3.64
CA GLU A 33 -0.72 23.85 -3.36
C GLU A 33 -1.09 22.40 -3.02
N ILE A 34 -2.05 22.23 -2.12
CA ILE A 34 -2.59 20.91 -1.75
C ILE A 34 -3.57 20.47 -2.85
N LYS A 35 -3.17 19.48 -3.63
CA LYS A 35 -3.98 18.93 -4.71
C LYS A 35 -4.95 17.86 -4.22
N SER A 36 -4.52 17.02 -3.27
CA SER A 36 -5.35 15.95 -2.72
C SER A 36 -4.97 15.62 -1.29
N LYS A 37 -5.95 15.13 -0.52
CA LYS A 37 -5.77 14.60 0.83
C LYS A 37 -6.51 13.27 0.93
N GLU A 38 -5.79 12.23 1.32
CA GLU A 38 -6.32 10.88 1.52
C GLU A 38 -6.01 10.43 2.95
N ILE A 39 -6.94 9.76 3.62
CA ILE A 39 -6.68 9.09 4.89
C ILE A 39 -6.62 7.59 4.64
N ARG A 40 -5.52 6.95 5.05
CA ARG A 40 -5.35 5.49 5.01
C ARG A 40 -5.24 4.95 6.41
N GLU A 41 -5.85 3.81 6.66
CA GLU A 41 -5.69 3.09 7.93
C GLU A 41 -4.32 2.41 7.94
N ASN A 42 -3.70 2.36 9.12
CA ASN A 42 -2.48 1.60 9.28
C ASN A 42 -2.85 0.11 9.37
N PRO A 43 -2.43 -0.73 8.42
CA PRO A 43 -2.74 -2.17 8.45
C PRO A 43 -2.12 -2.89 9.65
N ARG A 44 -1.20 -2.25 10.37
CA ARG A 44 -0.57 -2.75 11.60
C ARG A 44 -1.06 -2.06 12.88
N ALA A 45 -2.09 -1.22 12.83
CA ALA A 45 -2.68 -0.63 14.03
C ALA A 45 -3.24 -1.74 14.93
N GLY A 46 -2.46 -2.15 15.95
CA GLY A 46 -2.81 -3.21 16.89
C GLY A 46 -1.98 -4.50 16.82
N GLY A 47 -0.94 -4.57 15.99
CA GLY A 47 -0.04 -5.73 15.92
C GLY A 47 1.39 -5.40 16.40
N GLU A 48 1.88 -6.17 17.37
CA GLU A 48 3.30 -6.21 17.79
C GLU A 48 4.16 -6.85 16.68
N GLY A 49 4.31 -6.16 15.56
CA GLY A 49 5.19 -6.56 14.46
C GLY A 49 6.48 -5.74 14.47
N PRO A 50 7.64 -6.32 14.12
CA PRO A 50 8.88 -5.55 14.04
C PRO A 50 8.73 -4.38 13.07
N HIS A 51 9.14 -3.19 13.53
CA HIS A 51 9.21 -1.97 12.73
C HIS A 51 10.02 -2.23 11.45
N GLY A 52 9.45 -1.92 10.27
CA GLY A 52 10.19 -1.87 9.02
C GLY A 52 10.17 -3.12 8.13
N GLU A 53 9.16 -4.00 8.23
CA GLU A 53 9.02 -5.06 7.23
C GLU A 53 8.55 -4.45 5.89
N SER A 54 9.48 -4.30 4.95
CA SER A 54 9.15 -4.25 3.53
C SER A 54 8.34 -5.52 3.24
N ALA A 55 7.04 -5.37 2.99
CA ALA A 55 6.24 -6.48 2.49
C ALA A 55 7.01 -7.08 1.31
N LYS A 56 7.39 -8.37 1.42
CA LYS A 56 8.14 -9.08 0.39
C LYS A 56 7.46 -8.81 -0.94
N SER A 57 8.08 -7.99 -1.79
CA SER A 57 7.61 -7.75 -3.14
C SER A 57 7.62 -9.11 -3.82
N LEU A 58 6.44 -9.62 -4.19
CA LEU A 58 6.36 -10.80 -5.03
C LEU A 58 7.17 -10.50 -6.31
N PRO A 59 8.18 -11.30 -6.66
CA PRO A 59 8.94 -11.06 -7.87
C PRO A 59 7.98 -11.12 -9.07
N SER A 60 8.05 -10.10 -9.93
CA SER A 60 7.12 -9.89 -11.05
C SER A 60 7.04 -11.09 -12.01
N TRP A 61 8.02 -11.99 -11.99
CA TRP A 61 8.08 -13.18 -12.83
C TRP A 61 7.05 -14.26 -12.48
N ARG A 62 6.45 -14.22 -11.28
CA ARG A 62 5.41 -15.20 -10.87
C ARG A 62 4.03 -14.92 -11.46
N ILE A 63 3.76 -13.69 -11.89
CA ILE A 63 2.48 -13.31 -12.52
C ILE A 63 2.39 -13.87 -13.95
N VAL A 64 3.52 -13.98 -14.66
CA VAL A 64 3.55 -14.47 -16.05
C VAL A 64 3.20 -15.97 -16.12
N SER A 65 3.55 -16.76 -15.09
CA SER A 65 3.28 -18.19 -15.06
C SER A 65 1.79 -18.53 -14.92
N PHE A 66 0.99 -17.69 -14.27
CA PHE A 66 -0.46 -17.90 -14.14
C PHE A 66 -1.24 -17.50 -15.40
N LEU A 67 -0.73 -16.51 -16.16
CA LEU A 67 -1.37 -16.09 -17.41
C LEU A 67 -1.12 -17.08 -18.56
N TRP A 68 0.03 -17.78 -18.57
CA TRP A 68 0.36 -18.77 -19.60
C TRP A 68 -0.60 -19.97 -19.61
N HIS A 69 -0.95 -20.51 -18.44
CA HIS A 69 -1.88 -21.65 -18.35
C HIS A 69 -3.34 -21.28 -18.67
N ALA A 70 -3.75 -20.03 -18.44
CA ALA A 70 -5.12 -19.59 -18.66
C ALA A 70 -5.45 -19.31 -20.14
N VAL A 71 -4.46 -18.92 -20.95
CA VAL A 71 -4.70 -18.48 -22.35
C VAL A 71 -4.50 -19.61 -23.36
N TRP A 72 -3.69 -20.64 -23.08
CA TRP A 72 -3.40 -21.72 -24.05
C TRP A 72 -3.91 -23.12 -23.68
N GLY A 73 -4.59 -23.29 -22.54
CA GLY A 73 -5.12 -24.59 -22.09
C GLY A 73 -6.42 -25.06 -22.78
N LYS A 74 -6.94 -24.34 -23.79
CA LYS A 74 -8.21 -24.65 -24.48
C LYS A 74 -8.10 -24.67 -26.01
N ILE A 75 -7.09 -25.36 -26.56
CA ILE A 75 -7.16 -25.80 -27.96
C ILE A 75 -7.57 -27.27 -27.96
N PRO A 76 -8.86 -27.62 -28.14
CA PRO A 76 -9.22 -28.98 -28.46
C PRO A 76 -8.69 -29.28 -29.86
N TRP A 77 -7.77 -30.24 -29.95
CA TRP A 77 -7.41 -30.88 -31.21
C TRP A 77 -8.69 -31.48 -31.79
N GLN A 78 -9.23 -30.89 -32.87
CA GLN A 78 -10.17 -31.60 -33.72
C GLN A 78 -9.42 -32.74 -34.41
N LYS A 79 -9.97 -33.94 -34.25
CA LYS A 79 -9.62 -35.15 -34.99
C LYS A 79 -10.49 -35.23 -36.24
#